data_AF-A0A6L8HBM4-F1
#
_entry.id   AF-A0A6L8HBM4-F1
#
_cell.length_a   1.000
_cell.length_b   1.000
_cell.length_c   1.000
_cell.angle_alpha   90.00
_cell.angle_beta   90.00
_cell.angle_gamma   90.00
#
_symmetry.space_group_name_H-M   'P 1'
#
loop_
_entity.id
_entity.type
_entity.pdbx_description
1 polymer ?
#
loop_
_entity_poly.entity_id
_entity_poly.type
_entity_poly.pdbx_seq_one_letter_code
_entity_poly.pdbx_strand_id
1 'polypeptide(L)'
;MRVRTPTDFGLMIRRARRARGLTQQQLARAAAVGRQWIVEIEAGKPRAELGMVLRTLATLDLSLTMHGEGIPEVRETGRPIEAMDLQAVLDAHRRTSL
;
A
#
# COMPACT_ATOMS: atom_id res chain seq x y z
N MET A 1 -15.17 5.04 3.35
CA MET A 1 -15.43 6.22 2.49
C MET A 1 -14.97 5.88 1.08
N ARG A 2 -15.76 6.21 0.04
CA ARG A 2 -15.39 5.98 -1.36
C ARG A 2 -14.75 7.25 -1.93
N VAL A 3 -13.53 7.16 -2.45
CA VAL A 3 -12.84 8.26 -3.12
C VAL A 3 -13.16 8.16 -4.61
N ARG A 4 -13.70 9.22 -5.21
CA ARG A 4 -14.01 9.27 -6.66
C ARG A 4 -13.28 10.41 -7.38
N THR A 5 -12.86 11.43 -6.66
CA THR A 5 -12.21 12.62 -7.20
C THR A 5 -10.92 12.96 -6.43
N PRO A 6 -10.01 13.76 -7.02
CA PRO A 6 -8.86 14.32 -6.29
C PRO A 6 -9.27 15.09 -5.03
N THR A 7 -10.40 15.82 -5.07
CA THR A 7 -10.93 16.54 -3.92
C THR A 7 -11.34 15.60 -2.79
N ASP A 8 -12.03 14.49 -3.08
CA ASP A 8 -12.36 13.48 -2.07
C ASP A 8 -11.10 12.94 -1.39
N PHE A 9 -10.06 12.69 -2.20
CA PHE A 9 -8.78 12.19 -1.72
C PHE A 9 -8.07 13.21 -0.83
N GLY A 10 -8.02 14.48 -1.24
CA GLY A 10 -7.46 15.58 -0.45
C GLY A 10 -8.18 15.78 0.87
N LEU A 11 -9.52 15.70 0.87
CA LEU A 11 -10.33 15.77 2.08
C LEU A 11 -10.04 14.62 3.05
N MET A 12 -9.79 13.41 2.56
CA MET A 12 -9.39 12.26 3.38
C MET A 12 -8.05 12.51 4.07
N ILE A 13 -7.04 12.97 3.32
CA ILE A 13 -5.72 13.33 3.87
C ILE A 13 -5.86 14.41 4.94
N ARG A 14 -6.63 15.48 4.65
CA ARG A 14 -6.86 16.59 5.58
C ARG A 14 -7.54 16.12 6.87
N ARG A 15 -8.54 15.25 6.77
CA ARG A 15 -9.24 14.66 7.92
C ARG A 15 -8.28 13.84 8.78
N ALA A 16 -7.51 12.95 8.18
CA ALA A 16 -6.55 12.12 8.91
C ALA A 16 -5.43 12.94 9.57
N ARG A 17 -4.93 13.98 8.89
CA ARG A 17 -3.96 14.92 9.47
C ARG A 17 -4.52 15.63 10.70
N ARG A 18 -5.75 16.17 10.59
CA ARG A 18 -6.41 16.88 11.69
C ARG A 18 -6.72 15.97 12.88
N ALA A 19 -7.15 14.73 12.62
CA ALA A 19 -7.38 13.74 13.67
C ALA A 19 -6.12 13.44 14.50
N ARG A 20 -4.93 13.57 13.89
CA ARG A 20 -3.62 13.44 14.55
C ARG A 20 -3.09 14.74 15.15
N GLY A 21 -3.84 15.84 15.12
CA GLY A 21 -3.39 17.13 15.65
C GLY A 21 -2.22 17.77 14.88
N LEU A 22 -1.93 17.30 13.66
CA LEU A 22 -0.79 17.78 12.88
C LEU A 22 -1.15 19.04 12.09
N THR A 23 -0.24 20.01 12.06
CA THR A 23 -0.24 21.11 11.09
C THR A 23 0.21 20.59 9.71
N GLN A 24 -0.09 21.34 8.64
CA GLN A 24 0.40 21.01 7.30
C GLN A 24 1.93 20.98 7.22
N GLN A 25 2.61 21.87 7.96
CA GLN A 25 4.08 21.90 8.04
C GLN A 25 4.64 20.64 8.73
N GLN A 26 3.98 20.15 9.79
CA GLN A 26 4.40 18.93 10.47
C GLN A 26 4.24 17.71 9.57
N LEU A 27 3.09 17.56 8.89
CA LEU A 27 2.89 16.48 7.93
C LEU A 27 3.90 16.55 6.78
N ALA A 28 4.16 17.74 6.24
CA ALA A 28 5.12 17.93 5.16
C ALA A 28 6.52 17.44 5.54
N ARG A 29 6.99 17.80 6.74
CA ARG A 29 8.28 17.34 7.27
C ARG A 29 8.32 15.82 7.43
N ALA A 30 7.29 15.24 8.04
CA ALA A 30 7.25 13.80 8.29
C ALA A 30 7.15 12.97 6.99
N ALA A 31 6.47 13.48 5.96
CA ALA A 31 6.36 12.84 4.65
C ALA A 31 7.52 13.16 3.68
N ALA A 32 8.50 13.96 4.11
CA ALA A 32 9.61 14.47 3.30
C ALA A 32 9.15 15.15 2.00
N VAL A 33 8.20 16.08 2.11
CA VAL A 33 7.65 16.87 1.00
C VAL A 33 7.58 18.37 1.37
N GLY A 34 7.36 19.23 0.37
CA GLY A 34 7.15 20.66 0.61
C GLY A 34 5.78 20.94 1.27
N ARG A 35 5.70 21.97 2.13
CA ARG A 35 4.41 22.38 2.73
C ARG A 35 3.38 22.77 1.67
N GLN A 36 3.81 23.49 0.63
CA GLN A 36 2.92 23.88 -0.47
C GLN A 36 2.31 22.67 -1.17
N TRP A 37 3.07 21.57 -1.28
CA TRP A 37 2.56 20.32 -1.81
C TRP A 37 1.44 19.74 -0.93
N ILE A 38 1.59 19.79 0.40
CA ILE A 38 0.51 19.37 1.34
C ILE A 38 -0.73 20.27 1.21
N VAL A 39 -0.54 21.58 1.03
CA VAL A 39 -1.67 22.51 0.81
C VAL A 39 -2.45 22.13 -0.45
N GLU A 40 -1.73 21.89 -1.54
CA GLU A 40 -2.34 21.57 -2.84
C GLU A 40 -3.00 20.20 -2.84
N ILE A 41 -2.36 19.16 -2.28
CA ILE A 41 -2.95 17.81 -2.25
C ILE A 41 -4.23 17.80 -1.40
N GLU A 42 -4.26 18.51 -0.27
CA GLU A 42 -5.48 18.64 0.55
C GLU A 42 -6.60 19.41 -0.14
N ALA A 43 -6.25 20.30 -1.08
CA ALA A 43 -7.21 21.00 -1.93
C ALA A 43 -7.67 20.15 -3.14
N GLY A 44 -7.12 18.95 -3.32
CA GLY A 44 -7.45 18.05 -4.42
C GLY A 44 -6.61 18.28 -5.68
N LYS A 45 -5.30 18.47 -5.52
CA LYS A 45 -4.35 18.59 -6.63
C LYS A 45 -4.60 17.50 -7.70
N PRO A 46 -4.97 17.85 -8.95
CA PRO A 46 -5.37 16.88 -9.97
C PRO A 46 -4.19 16.03 -10.47
N ARG A 47 -2.97 16.55 -10.36
CA ARG A 47 -1.73 15.85 -10.72
C ARG A 47 -0.81 15.80 -9.52
N ALA A 48 -0.66 14.63 -8.93
CA ALA A 48 0.24 14.39 -7.81
C ALA A 48 1.11 13.18 -8.11
N GLU A 49 2.39 13.25 -7.73
CA GLU A 49 3.28 12.11 -7.85
C GLU A 49 2.86 11.00 -6.88
N LEU A 50 2.59 9.81 -7.41
CA LEU A 50 2.08 8.69 -6.63
C LEU A 50 3.01 8.31 -5.47
N GLY A 51 4.33 8.38 -5.67
CA GLY A 51 5.30 8.10 -4.61
C GLY A 51 5.16 9.06 -3.41
N MET A 52 4.95 10.35 -3.66
CA MET A 52 4.73 11.35 -2.59
C MET A 52 3.39 11.11 -1.88
N VAL A 53 2.36 10.73 -2.64
CA VAL A 53 1.05 10.36 -2.10
C VAL A 53 1.17 9.17 -1.16
N LEU A 54 1.78 8.07 -1.59
CA LEU A 54 1.92 6.86 -0.78
C LEU A 54 2.74 7.10 0.50
N ARG A 55 3.83 7.88 0.43
CA ARG A 55 4.58 8.29 1.63
C ARG A 55 3.75 9.12 2.60
N THR A 56 2.94 10.05 2.08
CA THR A 56 2.06 10.88 2.90
C THR A 56 0.99 10.04 3.59
N LEU A 57 0.42 9.06 2.90
CA LEU A 57 -0.52 8.11 3.49
C LEU A 57 0.15 7.27 4.59
N ALA A 58 1.34 6.74 4.34
CA ALA A 58 2.09 5.97 5.34
C ALA A 58 2.41 6.79 6.60
N THR A 59 2.75 8.07 6.43
CA THR A 59 2.99 9.02 7.54
C THR A 59 1.74 9.26 8.40
N LEU A 60 0.55 9.04 7.82
CA LEU A 60 -0.75 9.15 8.48
C LEU A 60 -1.30 7.79 8.91
N ASP A 61 -0.47 6.73 8.93
CA ASP A 61 -0.87 5.32 9.12
C ASP A 61 -2.12 4.93 8.30
N LEU A 62 -2.19 5.41 7.06
CA LEU A 62 -3.24 5.06 6.11
C LEU A 62 -2.69 4.08 5.08
N SER A 63 -3.50 3.08 4.73
CA SER A 63 -3.26 2.17 3.62
C SER A 63 -4.26 2.42 2.48
N LEU A 64 -3.83 2.16 1.24
CA LEU A 64 -4.70 2.17 0.07
C LEU A 64 -5.06 0.71 -0.27
N THR A 65 -6.35 0.41 -0.39
CA THR A 65 -6.83 -0.89 -0.89
C THR A 65 -7.52 -0.69 -2.23
N MET A 66 -7.22 -1.54 -3.20
CA MET A 66 -7.85 -1.53 -4.52
C MET A 66 -8.75 -2.75 -4.66
N HIS A 67 -9.96 -2.54 -5.13
CA HIS A 67 -10.91 -3.61 -5.46
C HIS A 67 -11.26 -3.48 -6.94
N GLY A 68 -11.05 -4.56 -7.69
CA GLY A 68 -11.46 -4.66 -9.10
C GLY A 68 -12.77 -5.39 -9.22
N GLU A 69 -13.76 -4.77 -9.87
CA GLU A 69 -14.99 -5.46 -10.26
C GLU A 69 -14.74 -6.10 -11.64
N GLY A 70 -14.87 -7.43 -11.75
CA GLY A 70 -14.58 -8.16 -12.98
C GLY A 70 -13.10 -8.37 -13.31
N ILE A 71 -12.18 -7.98 -12.42
CA ILE A 71 -10.80 -8.46 -12.49
C ILE A 71 -10.81 -9.88 -11.91
N PRO A 72 -10.55 -10.94 -12.71
CA PRO A 72 -10.48 -12.29 -12.17
C PRO A 72 -9.43 -12.27 -11.05
N GLU A 73 -9.81 -12.82 -9.90
CA GLU A 73 -8.87 -13.02 -8.80
C GLU A 73 -7.67 -13.77 -9.38
N VAL A 74 -6.53 -13.09 -9.51
CA VAL A 74 -5.27 -13.77 -9.75
C VAL A 74 -5.01 -14.50 -8.45
N ARG A 75 -5.55 -15.71 -8.33
CA ARG A 75 -5.01 -16.69 -7.41
C ARG A 75 -3.55 -16.73 -7.77
N GLU A 76 -2.68 -16.30 -6.86
CA GLU A 76 -1.28 -16.64 -6.98
C GLU A 76 -1.25 -18.15 -7.14
N THR A 77 -1.12 -18.63 -8.37
CA THR A 77 -0.78 -20.01 -8.66
C THR A 77 0.69 -20.20 -8.32
N GLY A 78 1.12 -19.75 -7.15
CA GLY A 78 1.95 -20.63 -6.36
C GLY A 78 1.04 -21.80 -6.09
N ARG A 79 1.25 -22.93 -6.78
CA ARG A 79 0.85 -24.20 -6.17
C ARG A 79 1.32 -24.09 -4.70
N PRO A 80 0.52 -24.50 -3.71
CA PRO A 80 1.15 -24.93 -2.47
C PRO A 80 2.34 -25.77 -2.93
N ILE A 81 3.55 -25.44 -2.50
CA ILE A 81 4.59 -26.45 -2.51
C ILE A 81 3.97 -27.49 -1.59
N GLU A 82 3.22 -28.45 -2.17
CA GLU A 82 2.81 -29.67 -1.49
C GLU A 82 4.12 -30.13 -0.92
N ALA A 83 4.25 -30.00 0.40
CA ALA A 83 5.53 -30.11 1.07
C ALA A 83 6.16 -31.39 0.56
N MET A 84 7.20 -31.26 -0.27
CA MET A 84 7.85 -32.43 -0.83
C MET A 84 8.33 -33.21 0.38
N ASP A 85 7.82 -34.42 0.56
CA ASP A 85 8.16 -35.22 1.73
C ASP A 85 9.66 -35.52 1.67
N LEU A 86 10.42 -34.73 2.43
CA LEU A 86 11.87 -34.79 2.43
C LEU A 86 12.33 -36.18 2.89
N GLN A 87 11.55 -36.88 3.73
CA GLN A 87 11.89 -38.24 4.13
C GLN A 87 11.75 -39.21 2.97
N ALA A 88 10.68 -39.11 2.18
CA ALA A 88 10.50 -39.95 0.99
C ALA A 88 11.63 -39.76 -0.04
N VAL A 89 12.10 -38.53 -0.24
CA VAL A 89 13.22 -38.23 -1.15
C VAL A 89 14.55 -38.77 -0.62
N LEU A 90 14.82 -38.61 0.68
CA LEU A 90 16.02 -39.15 1.32
C LEU A 90 16.04 -40.69 1.29
N ASP A 91 14.90 -41.34 1.53
CA ASP A 91 14.78 -42.80 1.50
C ASP A 91 14.89 -43.38 0.09
N ALA A 92 14.47 -42.65 -0.94
CA ALA A 92 14.71 -43.02 -2.34
C ALA A 92 16.21 -42.96 -2.71
N HIS A 93 16.95 -41.98 -2.18
CA HIS A 93 18.39 -41.87 -2.41
C HIS A 93 19.20 -42.93 -1.66
N ARG A 94 18.81 -43.28 -0.42
CA ARG A 94 19.47 -44.36 0.33
C ARG A 94 19.36 -45.73 -0.33
N ARG A 95 18.27 -46.00 -1.07
CA ARG A 95 18.06 -47.27 -1.80
C ARG A 95 18.84 -47.38 -3.10
N THR A 96 19.29 -46.26 -3.66
CA THR A 96 20.00 -46.22 -4.96
C THR A 96 21.53 -46.29 -4.80
N SER A 97 22.05 -46.29 -3.56
CA SER A 97 23.50 -46.34 -3.27
C SER A 97 24.01 -47.71 -2.79
N LEU A 98 23.38 -48.81 -3.24
CA LEU A 98 23.91 -50.18 -3.10
C LEU A 98 24.11 -50.81 -4.49
#